data_AF-A0A3F3I125-F1
#
_entry.id   AF-A0A3F3I125-F1
#
_cell.length_a   1.000
_cell.length_b   1.000
_cell.length_c   1.000
_cell.angle_alpha   90.00
_cell.angle_beta   90.00
_cell.angle_gamma   90.00
#
_symmetry.space_group_name_H-M   'P 1'
#
loop_
_entity.id
_entity.type
_entity.pdbx_description
1 polymer ?
#
loop_
_entity_poly.entity_id
_entity_poly.type
_entity_poly.pdbx_seq_one_letter_code
_entity_poly.pdbx_strand_id
1 'polypeptide(L)'
;MIGNPVTHSLSPTMHNLALKHNKIGGEYISVSVSTRDVNMVLAHCTNDSFLGANITIPHKELFLDVVDELTEEAKEIGAINTLVKQDGKLIGHNTDAYGFIKPIENYIDDLHGERVIIFGSGGATKAIVYALRSLGVEQIVLVSRRPEMYENNGSENIIRCSYHNWMAYADDAVMIVNATPLGMIPNTESSPVPDQDIEILNEKICYDIVYNPRQTKFLKQAIQAGGTPIGGLDMLIYQGAKSFNLWTGLEFPIEKIKSKLDEVLPT
;
A
#
# COMPACT_ATOMS: atom_id res chain seq x y z
N MET A 1 13.40 -7.42 -2.64
CA MET A 1 12.87 -6.12 -2.23
C MET A 1 14.00 -5.10 -2.07
N ILE A 2 13.84 -3.93 -2.67
CA ILE A 2 14.76 -2.79 -2.60
C ILE A 2 14.09 -1.69 -1.77
N GLY A 3 14.81 -1.11 -0.81
CA GLY A 3 14.28 -0.07 0.07
C GLY A 3 15.31 0.35 1.11
N ASN A 4 14.93 1.24 2.02
CA ASN A 4 15.75 1.56 3.18
C ASN A 4 14.92 2.18 4.33
N PRO A 5 14.76 1.51 5.49
CA PRO A 5 15.19 0.15 5.81
C PRO A 5 14.25 -0.94 5.25
N VAL A 6 14.74 -2.18 5.17
CA VAL A 6 13.97 -3.35 4.65
C VAL A 6 14.03 -4.58 5.55
N THR A 7 14.64 -4.46 6.73
CA THR A 7 14.92 -5.57 7.66
C THR A 7 13.68 -6.24 8.22
N HIS A 8 12.58 -5.50 8.36
CA HIS A 8 11.32 -6.00 8.97
C HIS A 8 10.24 -6.39 7.94
N SER A 9 10.60 -6.45 6.66
CA SER A 9 9.62 -6.82 5.64
C SER A 9 9.32 -8.31 5.66
N LEU A 10 8.04 -8.64 5.51
CA LEU A 10 7.57 -10.01 5.35
C LEU A 10 7.64 -10.48 3.89
N SER A 11 7.99 -9.61 2.94
CA SER A 11 8.04 -9.95 1.51
C SER A 11 8.96 -11.14 1.22
N PRO A 12 10.18 -11.23 1.77
CA PRO A 12 11.01 -12.44 1.62
C PRO A 12 10.33 -13.71 2.12
N THR A 13 9.64 -13.67 3.26
CA THR A 13 8.92 -14.83 3.79
C THR A 13 7.83 -15.28 2.84
N MET A 14 7.00 -14.35 2.34
CA MET A 14 5.89 -14.66 1.43
C MET A 14 6.40 -15.19 0.08
N HIS A 15 7.34 -14.49 -0.55
CA HIS A 15 7.81 -14.83 -1.89
C HIS A 15 8.65 -16.11 -1.91
N ASN A 16 9.50 -16.35 -0.91
CA ASN A 16 10.24 -17.63 -0.84
C ASN A 16 9.31 -18.82 -0.59
N LEU A 17 8.23 -18.63 0.20
CA LEU A 17 7.20 -19.67 0.33
C LEU A 17 6.51 -19.94 -1.01
N ALA A 18 6.17 -18.90 -1.77
CA ALA A 18 5.54 -19.00 -3.07
C ALA A 18 6.44 -19.66 -4.13
N LEU A 19 7.74 -19.32 -4.16
CA LEU A 19 8.75 -19.96 -5.02
C LEU A 19 8.86 -21.45 -4.71
N LYS A 20 8.99 -21.82 -3.43
CA LYS A 20 9.04 -23.21 -2.99
C LYS A 20 7.76 -23.97 -3.35
N HIS A 21 6.60 -23.35 -3.16
CA HIS A 21 5.31 -23.96 -3.49
C HIS A 21 5.18 -24.29 -4.97
N ASN A 22 5.61 -23.36 -5.83
CA ASN A 22 5.58 -23.48 -7.28
C ASN A 22 6.80 -24.21 -7.88
N LYS A 23 7.71 -24.73 -7.03
CA LYS A 23 8.94 -25.44 -7.43
C LYS A 23 9.84 -24.61 -8.36
N ILE A 24 9.87 -23.29 -8.18
CA ILE A 24 10.76 -22.40 -8.92
C ILE A 24 12.12 -22.36 -8.22
N GLY A 25 13.19 -22.61 -8.97
CA GLY A 25 14.56 -22.39 -8.49
C GLY A 25 14.89 -20.90 -8.48
N GLY A 26 14.91 -20.28 -7.30
CA GLY A 26 15.22 -18.87 -7.12
C GLY A 26 15.14 -18.46 -5.66
N GLU A 27 15.51 -17.22 -5.37
CA GLU A 27 15.47 -16.65 -4.02
C GLU A 27 14.96 -15.22 -4.07
N TYR A 28 14.11 -14.87 -3.10
CA TYR A 28 13.71 -13.50 -2.85
C TYR A 28 14.45 -12.95 -1.64
N ILE A 29 15.30 -11.94 -1.86
CA ILE A 29 16.08 -11.29 -0.80
C ILE A 29 15.67 -9.83 -0.59
N SER A 30 15.98 -9.28 0.58
CA SER A 30 15.89 -7.84 0.85
C SER A 30 17.27 -7.20 0.72
N VAL A 31 17.35 -6.10 -0.02
CA VAL A 31 18.58 -5.33 -0.21
C VAL A 31 18.33 -3.91 0.25
N SER A 32 19.09 -3.47 1.25
CA SER A 32 19.06 -2.08 1.69
C SER A 32 19.89 -1.23 0.72
N VAL A 33 19.26 -0.23 0.11
CA VAL A 33 19.89 0.62 -0.91
C VAL A 33 19.72 2.08 -0.52
N SER A 34 20.81 2.85 -0.52
CA SER A 34 20.69 4.30 -0.30
C SER A 34 20.17 4.99 -1.56
N THR A 35 19.57 6.18 -1.43
CA THR A 35 19.05 6.92 -2.60
C THR A 35 20.13 7.28 -3.62
N ARG A 36 21.40 7.36 -3.20
CA ARG A 36 22.55 7.63 -4.08
C ARG A 36 22.98 6.40 -4.89
N ASP A 37 22.55 5.22 -4.46
CA ASP A 37 23.02 3.94 -4.97
C ASP A 37 21.99 3.23 -5.86
N VAL A 38 20.86 3.89 -6.15
CA VAL A 38 19.77 3.34 -6.98
C VAL A 38 20.29 2.84 -8.34
N ASN A 39 21.22 3.57 -8.96
CA ASN A 39 21.81 3.19 -10.24
C ASN A 39 22.62 1.88 -10.17
N MET A 40 23.18 1.52 -9.01
CA MET A 40 23.89 0.24 -8.85
C MET A 40 22.94 -0.95 -8.89
N VAL A 41 21.68 -0.76 -8.47
CA VAL A 41 20.65 -1.80 -8.55
C VAL A 41 20.35 -2.14 -10.00
N LEU A 42 20.29 -1.14 -10.87
CA LEU A 42 19.98 -1.32 -12.30
C LEU A 42 21.03 -2.18 -13.00
N ALA A 43 22.30 -2.05 -12.61
CA ALA A 43 23.36 -2.90 -13.15
C ALA A 43 23.09 -4.39 -12.85
N HIS A 44 22.61 -4.73 -11.66
CA HIS A 44 22.23 -6.11 -11.32
C HIS A 44 20.99 -6.59 -12.09
N CYS A 45 20.07 -5.69 -12.41
CA CYS A 45 18.87 -6.01 -13.19
C CYS A 45 19.17 -6.46 -14.63
N THR A 46 20.39 -6.21 -15.14
CA THR A 46 20.82 -6.69 -16.46
C THR A 46 21.02 -8.21 -16.53
N ASN A 47 21.16 -8.91 -15.41
CA ASN A 47 21.38 -10.37 -15.39
C ASN A 47 20.15 -11.14 -15.91
N ASP A 48 20.33 -12.11 -16.80
CA ASP A 48 19.24 -12.92 -17.38
C ASP A 48 18.46 -13.74 -16.35
N SER A 49 19.04 -14.05 -15.19
CA SER A 49 18.32 -14.73 -14.10
C SER A 49 17.48 -13.79 -13.23
N PHE A 50 17.59 -12.47 -13.41
CA PHE A 50 16.81 -11.49 -12.66
C PHE A 50 15.39 -11.39 -13.23
N LEU A 51 14.39 -11.76 -12.42
CA LEU A 51 12.98 -11.65 -12.82
C LEU A 51 12.39 -10.27 -12.52
N GLY A 52 12.83 -9.62 -11.44
CA GLY A 52 12.22 -8.40 -10.95
C GLY A 52 12.47 -8.16 -9.47
N ALA A 53 11.87 -7.09 -8.95
CA ALA A 53 12.00 -6.74 -7.53
C ALA A 53 10.82 -5.88 -7.08
N ASN A 54 10.37 -6.03 -5.83
CA ASN A 54 9.58 -4.97 -5.22
C ASN A 54 10.46 -3.80 -4.78
N ILE A 55 9.91 -2.60 -4.86
CA ILE A 55 10.51 -1.35 -4.39
C ILE A 55 9.63 -0.80 -3.27
N THR A 56 10.26 -0.36 -2.19
CA THR A 56 9.60 0.32 -1.08
C THR A 56 10.28 1.64 -0.75
N ILE A 57 9.79 2.32 0.29
CA ILE A 57 10.29 3.61 0.78
C ILE A 57 11.83 3.55 0.92
N PRO A 58 12.54 4.61 0.52
CA PRO A 58 12.06 5.88 -0.06
C PRO A 58 12.05 5.91 -1.60
N HIS A 59 12.18 4.76 -2.27
CA HIS A 59 12.61 4.72 -3.68
C HIS A 59 11.48 4.66 -4.71
N LYS A 60 10.22 4.55 -4.29
CA LYS A 60 9.09 4.31 -5.21
C LYS A 60 8.96 5.37 -6.31
N GLU A 61 9.37 6.60 -6.04
CA GLU A 61 9.34 7.71 -7.01
C GLU A 61 10.68 7.85 -7.76
N LEU A 62 11.80 7.55 -7.10
CA LEU A 62 13.13 7.63 -7.71
C LEU A 62 13.29 6.68 -8.90
N PHE A 63 12.58 5.55 -8.89
CA PHE A 63 12.68 4.61 -9.99
C PHE A 63 11.85 5.00 -11.24
N LEU A 64 11.03 6.05 -11.18
CA LEU A 64 10.25 6.49 -12.36
C LEU A 64 11.16 6.92 -13.53
N ASP A 65 12.30 7.54 -13.21
CA ASP A 65 13.21 8.12 -14.19
C ASP A 65 14.30 7.16 -14.67
N VAL A 66 14.35 5.94 -14.13
CA VAL A 66 15.48 5.00 -14.35
C VAL A 66 15.07 3.67 -14.97
N VAL A 67 13.77 3.38 -15.06
CA VAL A 67 13.25 2.20 -15.76
C VAL A 67 13.09 2.49 -17.25
N ASP A 68 13.09 1.45 -18.07
CA ASP A 68 12.95 1.59 -19.52
C ASP A 68 11.51 1.96 -19.91
N GLU A 69 10.53 1.36 -19.21
CA GLU A 69 9.10 1.56 -19.47
C GLU A 69 8.30 1.61 -18.16
N LEU A 70 7.15 2.27 -18.22
CA LEU A 70 6.18 2.33 -17.12
C LEU A 70 4.81 1.89 -17.66
N THR A 71 4.06 1.13 -16.86
CA THR A 71 2.64 0.91 -17.17
C THR A 71 1.85 2.21 -17.04
N GLU A 72 0.72 2.30 -17.74
CA GLU A 72 -0.16 3.49 -17.64
C GLU A 72 -0.61 3.75 -16.20
N GLU A 73 -0.96 2.69 -15.46
CA GLU A 73 -1.26 2.76 -14.02
C GLU A 73 -0.10 3.36 -13.20
N ALA A 74 1.14 2.89 -13.44
CA ALA A 74 2.31 3.39 -12.73
C ALA A 74 2.62 4.86 -13.06
N LYS A 75 2.42 5.28 -14.32
CA LYS A 75 2.55 6.67 -14.76
C LYS A 75 1.53 7.56 -14.08
N GLU A 76 0.26 7.15 -14.04
CA GLU A 76 -0.81 7.95 -13.43
C GLU A 76 -0.63 8.06 -11.91
N ILE A 77 -0.23 6.97 -11.25
CA ILE A 77 0.07 6.99 -9.81
C ILE A 77 1.30 7.85 -9.52
N GLY A 78 2.27 7.91 -10.43
CA GLY A 78 3.55 8.59 -10.20
C GLY A 78 4.35 7.93 -9.07
N ALA A 79 4.31 6.59 -9.01
CA ALA A 79 5.15 5.77 -8.14
C ALA A 79 5.14 4.31 -8.61
N ILE A 80 6.28 3.62 -8.47
CA ILE A 80 6.39 2.17 -8.73
C ILE A 80 6.73 1.41 -7.45
N ASN A 81 6.15 0.22 -7.29
CA ASN A 81 6.48 -0.69 -6.20
C ASN A 81 6.97 -2.07 -6.71
N THR A 82 6.99 -2.28 -8.03
CA THR A 82 7.30 -3.56 -8.66
C THR A 82 8.04 -3.34 -9.98
N LEU A 83 9.25 -3.85 -10.08
CA LEU A 83 10.02 -3.97 -11.32
C LEU A 83 9.80 -5.34 -11.91
N VAL A 84 9.60 -5.41 -13.22
CA VAL A 84 9.51 -6.64 -14.00
C VAL A 84 10.56 -6.58 -15.11
N LYS A 85 11.41 -7.60 -15.21
CA LYS A 85 12.29 -7.74 -16.37
C LYS A 85 11.57 -8.53 -17.46
N GLN A 86 11.35 -7.92 -18.60
CA GLN A 86 10.70 -8.54 -19.74
C GLN A 86 11.40 -8.12 -21.04
N ASP A 87 11.75 -9.09 -21.89
CA ASP A 87 12.40 -8.85 -23.19
C ASP A 87 13.63 -7.94 -23.13
N GLY A 88 14.41 -8.07 -22.05
CA GLY A 88 15.62 -7.28 -21.80
C GLY A 88 15.37 -5.87 -21.24
N LYS A 89 14.11 -5.47 -21.05
CA LYS A 89 13.71 -4.17 -20.48
C LYS A 89 13.23 -4.30 -19.05
N LEU A 90 13.38 -3.24 -18.27
CA LEU A 90 12.80 -3.06 -16.96
C LEU A 90 11.52 -2.25 -17.07
N ILE A 91 10.41 -2.89 -16.74
CA ILE A 91 9.08 -2.29 -16.74
C ILE A 91 8.70 -2.00 -15.28
N GLY A 92 8.35 -0.75 -14.99
CA GLY A 92 7.86 -0.30 -13.70
C GLY A 92 6.34 -0.45 -13.59
N HIS A 93 5.91 -1.17 -12.57
CA HIS A 93 4.52 -1.41 -12.20
C HIS A 93 4.22 -0.86 -10.80
N ASN A 94 2.93 -0.59 -10.55
CA ASN A 94 2.40 -0.38 -9.22
C ASN A 94 1.36 -1.46 -8.92
N THR A 95 1.57 -2.23 -7.87
CA THR A 95 0.66 -3.30 -7.40
C THR A 95 -0.02 -2.93 -6.08
N ASP A 96 0.29 -1.76 -5.50
CA ASP A 96 -0.34 -1.29 -4.26
C ASP A 96 -1.82 -0.97 -4.49
N ALA A 97 -2.18 -0.40 -5.65
CA ALA A 97 -3.57 -0.11 -5.97
C ALA A 97 -4.41 -1.40 -6.02
N TYR A 98 -3.92 -2.42 -6.72
CA TYR A 98 -4.51 -3.76 -6.70
C TYR A 98 -4.59 -4.34 -5.28
N GLY A 99 -3.51 -4.23 -4.51
CA GLY A 99 -3.46 -4.68 -3.12
C GLY A 99 -4.48 -3.99 -2.23
N PHE A 100 -4.73 -2.69 -2.44
CA PHE A 100 -5.70 -1.90 -1.69
C PHE A 100 -7.14 -2.26 -2.07
N ILE A 101 -7.43 -2.48 -3.36
CA ILE A 101 -8.79 -2.80 -3.82
C ILE A 101 -9.23 -4.18 -3.32
N LYS A 102 -8.31 -5.15 -3.28
CA LYS A 102 -8.66 -6.55 -2.97
C LYS A 102 -9.40 -6.75 -1.64
N PRO A 103 -8.98 -6.14 -0.52
CA PRO A 103 -9.70 -6.28 0.76
C PRO A 103 -11.04 -5.55 0.82
N ILE A 104 -11.30 -4.63 -0.11
CA ILE A 104 -12.54 -3.84 -0.16
C ILE A 104 -13.49 -4.24 -1.29
N GLU A 105 -13.24 -5.36 -2.00
CA GLU A 105 -14.04 -5.76 -3.17
C GLU A 105 -15.54 -5.86 -2.88
N ASN A 106 -15.92 -6.32 -1.68
CA ASN A 106 -17.32 -6.44 -1.28
C ASN A 106 -18.00 -5.11 -0.93
N TYR A 107 -17.24 -4.00 -0.89
CA TYR A 107 -17.73 -2.67 -0.54
C TYR A 107 -17.64 -1.68 -1.71
N ILE A 108 -17.23 -2.13 -2.90
CA ILE A 108 -17.00 -1.24 -4.05
C ILE A 108 -18.26 -0.44 -4.40
N ASP A 109 -19.43 -1.08 -4.36
CA ASP A 109 -20.70 -0.44 -4.67
C ASP A 109 -21.04 0.67 -3.65
N ASP A 110 -20.61 0.52 -2.40
CA ASP A 110 -20.80 1.49 -1.32
C ASP A 110 -19.84 2.70 -1.41
N LEU A 111 -18.88 2.69 -2.35
CA LEU A 111 -17.88 3.75 -2.51
C LEU A 111 -18.18 4.66 -3.72
N HIS A 112 -18.98 4.21 -4.67
CA HIS A 112 -19.24 4.96 -5.90
C HIS A 112 -20.08 6.21 -5.62
N GLY A 113 -19.58 7.39 -6.00
CA GLY A 113 -20.26 8.66 -5.75
C GLY A 113 -20.07 9.19 -4.32
N GLU A 114 -19.27 8.50 -3.50
CA GLU A 114 -19.16 8.82 -2.08
C GLU A 114 -17.89 9.62 -1.74
N ARG A 115 -17.80 10.04 -0.48
CA ARG A 115 -16.62 10.70 0.08
C ARG A 115 -15.76 9.73 0.88
N VAL A 116 -14.45 9.79 0.68
CA VAL A 116 -13.45 9.03 1.46
C VAL A 116 -12.42 9.97 2.09
N ILE A 117 -12.07 9.71 3.35
CA ILE A 117 -10.98 10.41 4.05
C ILE A 117 -9.75 9.52 4.09
N ILE A 118 -8.59 10.07 3.76
CA ILE A 118 -7.30 9.37 3.88
C ILE A 118 -6.37 10.20 4.76
N PHE A 119 -5.88 9.60 5.84
CA PHE A 119 -4.81 10.16 6.63
C PHE A 119 -3.46 9.76 6.04
N GLY A 120 -2.65 10.74 5.66
CA GLY A 120 -1.32 10.55 5.08
C GLY A 120 -1.23 11.06 3.64
N SER A 121 -0.01 11.36 3.22
CA SER A 121 0.32 11.92 1.91
C SER A 121 1.58 11.27 1.29
N GLY A 122 1.89 10.03 1.70
CA GLY A 122 3.09 9.30 1.26
C GLY A 122 2.89 8.52 -0.04
N GLY A 123 3.90 7.75 -0.45
CA GLY A 123 3.86 6.98 -1.71
C GLY A 123 2.69 5.97 -1.79
N ALA A 124 2.30 5.35 -0.67
CA ALA A 124 1.12 4.47 -0.64
C ALA A 124 -0.19 5.25 -0.89
N THR A 125 -0.29 6.48 -0.37
CA THR A 125 -1.46 7.36 -0.59
C THR A 125 -1.71 7.60 -2.08
N LYS A 126 -0.66 7.77 -2.91
CA LYS A 126 -0.82 7.97 -4.35
C LYS A 126 -1.55 6.80 -5.01
N ALA A 127 -1.16 5.56 -4.68
CA ALA A 127 -1.82 4.36 -5.20
C ALA A 127 -3.26 4.18 -4.68
N ILE A 128 -3.50 4.53 -3.41
CA ILE A 128 -4.84 4.48 -2.80
C ILE A 128 -5.77 5.52 -3.46
N VAL A 129 -5.28 6.73 -3.71
CA VAL A 129 -6.03 7.77 -4.42
C VAL A 129 -6.41 7.32 -5.82
N TYR A 130 -5.46 6.75 -6.56
CA TYR A 130 -5.73 6.18 -7.88
C TYR A 130 -6.78 5.06 -7.81
N ALA A 131 -6.64 4.13 -6.86
CA ALA A 131 -7.60 3.04 -6.66
C ALA A 131 -9.01 3.57 -6.36
N LEU A 132 -9.17 4.52 -5.44
CA LEU A 132 -10.48 5.07 -5.10
C LEU A 132 -11.11 5.84 -6.27
N ARG A 133 -10.30 6.57 -7.05
CA ARG A 133 -10.78 7.24 -8.27
C ARG A 133 -11.27 6.24 -9.33
N SER A 134 -10.57 5.12 -9.52
CA SER A 134 -10.99 4.10 -10.48
C SER A 134 -12.25 3.34 -10.04
N LEU A 135 -12.58 3.37 -8.74
CA LEU A 135 -13.84 2.87 -8.18
C LEU A 135 -14.99 3.91 -8.22
N GLY A 136 -14.75 5.12 -8.72
CA GLY A 136 -15.79 6.15 -8.86
C GLY A 136 -16.08 6.94 -7.60
N VAL A 137 -15.15 7.00 -6.63
CA VAL A 137 -15.26 7.89 -5.46
C VAL A 137 -15.34 9.35 -5.92
N GLU A 138 -16.39 10.05 -5.50
CA GLU A 138 -16.64 11.44 -5.94
C GLU A 138 -15.68 12.42 -5.27
N GLN A 139 -15.32 12.20 -4.01
CA GLN A 139 -14.48 13.14 -3.27
C GLN A 139 -13.48 12.42 -2.35
N ILE A 140 -12.21 12.81 -2.43
CA ILE A 140 -11.15 12.30 -1.57
C ILE A 140 -10.58 13.43 -0.72
N VAL A 141 -10.66 13.28 0.60
CA VAL A 141 -10.11 14.24 1.57
C VAL A 141 -8.79 13.71 2.10
N LEU A 142 -7.69 14.34 1.72
CA LEU A 142 -6.34 14.00 2.15
C LEU A 142 -5.96 14.80 3.39
N VAL A 143 -5.86 14.13 4.52
CA VAL A 143 -5.50 14.72 5.81
C VAL A 143 -4.01 14.52 6.05
N SER A 144 -3.27 15.62 6.22
CA SER A 144 -1.85 15.54 6.58
C SER A 144 -1.41 16.71 7.46
N ARG A 145 -0.21 16.61 8.03
CA ARG A 145 0.40 17.70 8.83
C ARG A 145 0.78 18.92 7.97
N ARG A 146 1.02 18.69 6.67
CA ARG A 146 1.49 19.66 5.69
C ARG A 146 0.70 19.48 4.40
N PRO A 147 -0.61 19.80 4.40
CA PRO A 147 -1.48 19.56 3.25
C PRO A 147 -0.98 20.23 1.98
N GLU A 148 -0.28 21.35 2.09
CA GLU A 148 0.33 22.10 0.99
C GLU A 148 1.41 21.31 0.23
N MET A 149 2.06 20.33 0.88
CA MET A 149 3.13 19.52 0.28
C MET A 149 2.59 18.40 -0.61
N TYR A 150 1.30 18.12 -0.57
CA TYR A 150 0.70 17.17 -1.51
C TYR A 150 0.49 17.87 -2.86
N GLU A 151 1.22 17.39 -3.86
CA GLU A 151 1.07 17.80 -5.26
C GLU A 151 -0.22 17.21 -5.81
N ASN A 152 -1.26 18.04 -5.87
CA ASN A 152 -2.48 17.70 -6.59
C ASN A 152 -2.27 18.07 -8.07
N ASN A 153 -2.14 17.07 -8.93
CA ASN A 153 -1.95 17.22 -10.38
C ASN A 153 -3.21 17.71 -11.11
N GLY A 154 -3.95 18.66 -10.51
CA GLY A 154 -5.17 19.25 -11.08
C GLY A 154 -6.44 18.44 -10.87
N SER A 155 -6.46 17.47 -9.94
CA SER A 155 -7.67 16.68 -9.66
C SER A 155 -8.64 17.49 -8.81
N GLU A 156 -9.77 17.90 -9.39
CA GLU A 156 -10.80 18.71 -8.71
C GLU A 156 -11.47 17.97 -7.55
N ASN A 157 -11.44 16.63 -7.55
CA ASN A 157 -12.02 15.80 -6.51
C ASN A 157 -11.14 15.57 -5.27
N ILE A 158 -9.95 16.18 -5.21
CA ILE A 158 -9.04 16.04 -4.06
C ILE A 158 -9.08 17.29 -3.19
N ILE A 159 -9.54 17.13 -1.95
CA ILE A 159 -9.48 18.17 -0.91
C ILE A 159 -8.25 17.90 -0.04
N ARG A 160 -7.38 18.92 0.10
CA ARG A 160 -6.22 18.86 1.00
C ARG A 160 -6.60 19.49 2.33
N CYS A 161 -6.47 18.73 3.41
CA CYS A 161 -6.94 19.11 4.73
C CYS A 161 -5.86 18.93 5.81
N SER A 162 -5.88 19.80 6.82
CA SER A 162 -5.07 19.62 8.02
C SER A 162 -5.80 18.72 9.04
N TYR A 163 -5.05 18.21 10.02
CA TYR A 163 -5.60 17.47 11.17
C TYR A 163 -6.56 18.30 12.04
N HIS A 164 -6.58 19.62 11.92
CA HIS A 164 -7.50 20.46 12.69
C HIS A 164 -8.87 20.60 12.03
N ASN A 165 -8.97 20.34 10.72
CA ASN A 165 -10.15 20.69 9.93
C ASN A 165 -10.86 19.46 9.33
N TRP A 166 -10.30 18.25 9.48
CA TRP A 166 -10.83 17.06 8.78
C TRP A 166 -12.25 16.67 9.23
N MET A 167 -12.61 16.96 10.49
CA MET A 167 -13.94 16.69 11.03
C MET A 167 -15.06 17.36 10.23
N ALA A 168 -14.79 18.50 9.59
CA ALA A 168 -15.76 19.18 8.73
C ALA A 168 -16.20 18.35 7.51
N TYR A 169 -15.48 17.27 7.19
CA TYR A 169 -15.77 16.39 6.06
C TYR A 169 -16.19 14.98 6.50
N ALA A 170 -16.13 14.69 7.80
CA ALA A 170 -16.19 13.32 8.30
C ALA A 170 -17.59 12.72 8.36
N ASP A 171 -18.61 13.53 8.58
CA ASP A 171 -20.00 13.06 8.68
C ASP A 171 -20.43 12.34 7.40
N ASP A 172 -20.24 12.95 6.22
CA ASP A 172 -20.61 12.37 4.92
C ASP A 172 -19.58 11.38 4.35
N ALA A 173 -18.48 11.09 5.06
CA ALA A 173 -17.50 10.13 4.55
C ALA A 173 -17.95 8.69 4.81
N VAL A 174 -17.98 7.82 3.81
CA VAL A 174 -18.32 6.40 3.99
C VAL A 174 -17.12 5.57 4.47
N MET A 175 -15.91 6.09 4.23
CA MET A 175 -14.66 5.38 4.53
C MET A 175 -13.59 6.31 5.07
N ILE A 176 -12.83 5.80 6.04
CA ILE A 176 -11.64 6.43 6.61
C ILE A 176 -10.45 5.47 6.47
N VAL A 177 -9.40 5.95 5.81
CA VAL A 177 -8.18 5.19 5.55
C VAL A 177 -7.02 5.75 6.36
N ASN A 178 -6.34 4.92 7.15
CA ASN A 178 -5.04 5.24 7.71
C ASN A 178 -3.94 4.81 6.74
N ALA A 179 -3.34 5.78 6.04
CA ALA A 179 -2.15 5.58 5.21
C ALA A 179 -0.88 6.17 5.87
N THR A 180 -0.93 6.42 7.19
CA THR A 180 0.21 6.88 7.98
C THR A 180 0.88 5.73 8.74
N PRO A 181 2.10 5.93 9.27
CA PRO A 181 2.72 4.98 10.19
C PRO A 181 2.10 4.99 11.61
N LEU A 182 1.06 5.76 11.91
CA LEU A 182 0.46 5.82 13.24
C LEU A 182 -0.15 4.46 13.60
N GLY A 183 0.10 4.00 14.84
CA GLY A 183 -0.36 2.70 15.33
C GLY A 183 0.57 1.55 14.98
N MET A 184 1.60 1.77 14.15
CA MET A 184 2.62 0.77 13.82
C MET A 184 3.63 0.60 14.97
N ILE A 185 4.15 -0.62 15.14
CA ILE A 185 5.28 -0.89 16.06
C ILE A 185 6.46 0.04 15.72
N PRO A 186 7.12 0.65 16.73
CA PRO A 186 6.94 0.43 18.18
C PRO A 186 5.86 1.30 18.84
N ASN A 187 5.24 2.23 18.13
CA ASN A 187 4.34 3.24 18.68
C ASN A 187 2.86 2.86 18.44
N THR A 188 2.40 1.82 19.14
CA THR A 188 1.07 1.21 18.92
C THR A 188 -0.11 2.02 19.46
N GLU A 189 0.15 2.94 20.40
CA GLU A 189 -0.89 3.72 21.08
C GLU A 189 -1.35 4.97 20.30
N SER A 190 -0.84 5.16 19.09
CA SER A 190 -1.23 6.27 18.21
C SER A 190 -2.35 5.86 17.26
N SER A 191 -3.24 6.78 16.96
CA SER A 191 -4.29 6.65 15.95
C SER A 191 -4.35 7.95 15.12
N PRO A 192 -4.70 7.90 13.82
CA PRO A 192 -5.05 9.10 13.08
C PRO A 192 -6.30 9.81 13.62
N VAL A 193 -7.20 9.08 14.30
CA VAL A 193 -8.44 9.61 14.87
C VAL A 193 -8.28 9.77 16.40
N PRO A 194 -8.42 10.99 16.95
CA PRO A 194 -8.35 11.23 18.38
C PRO A 194 -9.41 10.44 19.17
N ASP A 195 -9.09 10.05 20.41
CA ASP A 195 -9.99 9.24 21.26
C ASP A 195 -11.33 9.92 21.55
N GLN A 196 -11.37 11.25 21.55
CA GLN A 196 -12.59 12.04 21.76
C GLN A 196 -13.53 12.04 20.53
N ASP A 197 -13.02 11.70 19.36
CA ASP A 197 -13.76 11.77 18.09
C ASP A 197 -14.20 10.38 17.60
N ILE A 198 -14.02 9.31 18.40
CA ILE A 198 -14.22 7.92 17.94
C ILE A 198 -15.62 7.61 17.41
N GLU A 199 -16.64 8.32 17.89
CA GLU A 199 -18.04 8.14 17.45
C GLU A 199 -18.20 8.43 15.95
N ILE A 200 -17.31 9.22 15.36
CA ILE A 200 -17.29 9.47 13.92
C ILE A 200 -16.99 8.22 13.10
N LEU A 201 -16.50 7.14 13.70
CA LEU A 201 -16.19 5.90 13.00
C LEU A 201 -17.42 4.98 12.86
N ASN A 202 -18.53 5.29 13.53
CA ASN A 202 -19.74 4.48 13.47
C ASN A 202 -20.24 4.30 12.02
N GLU A 203 -20.58 3.06 11.66
CA GLU A 203 -21.05 2.66 10.31
C GLU A 203 -20.08 2.93 9.15
N LYS A 204 -18.85 3.42 9.41
CA LYS A 204 -17.84 3.68 8.38
C LYS A 204 -16.92 2.49 8.15
N ILE A 205 -16.40 2.37 6.93
CA ILE A 205 -15.30 1.45 6.63
C ILE A 205 -14.00 2.09 7.14
N CYS A 206 -13.31 1.41 8.05
CA CYS A 206 -12.07 1.86 8.67
C CYS A 206 -10.92 0.99 8.20
N TYR A 207 -10.18 1.45 7.19
CA TYR A 207 -9.08 0.67 6.59
C TYR A 207 -7.73 1.20 7.07
N ASP A 208 -7.02 0.39 7.85
CA ASP A 208 -5.64 0.64 8.24
C ASP A 208 -4.66 -0.12 7.34
N ILE A 209 -3.76 0.56 6.62
CA ILE A 209 -2.72 -0.13 5.83
C ILE A 209 -1.55 -0.62 6.69
N VAL A 210 -1.51 -0.24 7.97
CA VAL A 210 -0.58 -0.84 8.94
C VAL A 210 -0.96 -2.30 9.14
N TYR A 211 0.03 -3.18 9.03
CA TYR A 211 -0.13 -4.63 9.23
C TYR A 211 0.58 -5.17 10.49
N ASN A 212 1.38 -4.33 11.17
CA ASN A 212 2.11 -4.73 12.38
C ASN A 212 2.07 -3.61 13.44
N PRO A 213 1.26 -3.75 14.51
CA PRO A 213 0.49 -4.94 14.89
C PRO A 213 -0.73 -5.16 13.99
N ARG A 214 -1.33 -6.36 14.03
CA ARG A 214 -2.54 -6.67 13.26
C ARG A 214 -3.76 -5.86 13.71
N GLN A 215 -3.87 -5.61 15.01
CA GLN A 215 -4.95 -4.83 15.59
C GLN A 215 -4.39 -3.52 16.14
N THR A 216 -4.34 -2.49 15.30
CA THR A 216 -3.90 -1.15 15.68
C THR A 216 -4.92 -0.47 16.59
N LYS A 217 -4.51 0.63 17.25
CA LYS A 217 -5.45 1.45 18.03
C LYS A 217 -6.62 1.94 17.16
N PHE A 218 -6.36 2.34 15.92
CA PHE A 218 -7.39 2.78 14.98
C PHE A 218 -8.44 1.70 14.70
N LEU A 219 -8.00 0.46 14.43
CA LEU A 219 -8.94 -0.65 14.20
C LEU A 219 -9.73 -1.01 15.47
N LYS A 220 -9.12 -0.87 16.67
CA LYS A 220 -9.84 -1.06 17.94
C LYS A 220 -10.91 0.01 18.15
N GLN A 221 -10.59 1.28 17.84
CA GLN A 221 -11.56 2.38 17.90
C GLN A 221 -12.71 2.15 16.91
N ALA A 222 -12.42 1.69 15.69
CA ALA A 222 -13.44 1.37 14.70
C ALA A 222 -14.42 0.31 15.23
N ILE A 223 -13.92 -0.79 15.78
CA ILE A 223 -14.76 -1.84 16.40
C ILE A 223 -15.59 -1.27 17.55
N GLN A 224 -14.99 -0.47 18.42
CA GLN A 224 -15.66 0.12 19.58
C GLN A 224 -16.83 1.03 19.17
N ALA A 225 -16.67 1.79 18.09
CA ALA A 225 -17.67 2.73 17.60
C ALA A 225 -18.71 2.10 16.67
N GLY A 226 -18.60 0.81 16.32
CA GLY A 226 -19.52 0.15 15.38
C GLY A 226 -19.14 0.29 13.90
N GLY A 227 -17.91 0.70 13.60
CA GLY A 227 -17.35 0.72 12.25
C GLY A 227 -16.87 -0.65 11.77
N THR A 228 -16.58 -0.76 10.47
CA THR A 228 -16.07 -1.99 9.84
C THR A 228 -14.55 -1.94 9.72
N PRO A 229 -13.77 -2.71 10.51
CA PRO A 229 -12.31 -2.68 10.46
C PRO A 229 -11.76 -3.50 9.29
N ILE A 230 -10.81 -2.93 8.54
CA ILE A 230 -10.03 -3.64 7.52
C ILE A 230 -8.54 -3.42 7.80
N GLY A 231 -7.79 -4.51 7.97
CA GLY A 231 -6.36 -4.46 8.29
C GLY A 231 -5.45 -4.51 7.07
N GLY A 232 -4.19 -4.07 7.25
CA GLY A 232 -3.23 -3.90 6.16
C GLY A 232 -2.59 -5.19 5.65
N LEU A 233 -2.77 -6.31 6.37
CA LEU A 233 -2.12 -7.57 6.02
C LEU A 233 -2.56 -8.10 4.66
N ASP A 234 -3.85 -8.03 4.35
CA ASP A 234 -4.34 -8.50 3.05
C ASP A 234 -3.83 -7.61 1.91
N MET A 235 -3.70 -6.29 2.13
CA MET A 235 -3.06 -5.40 1.15
C MET A 235 -1.65 -5.86 0.82
N LEU A 236 -0.85 -6.17 1.86
CA LEU A 236 0.51 -6.68 1.72
C LEU A 236 0.56 -8.01 0.95
N ILE A 237 -0.38 -8.91 1.20
CA ILE A 237 -0.44 -10.22 0.52
C ILE A 237 -0.84 -10.05 -0.94
N TYR A 238 -1.90 -9.27 -1.23
CA TYR A 238 -2.43 -9.15 -2.59
C TYR A 238 -1.52 -8.35 -3.52
N GLN A 239 -0.85 -7.28 -3.05
CA GLN A 239 0.18 -6.61 -3.85
C GLN A 239 1.34 -7.57 -4.17
N GLY A 240 1.71 -8.42 -3.19
CA GLY A 240 2.76 -9.43 -3.36
C GLY A 240 2.35 -10.51 -4.36
N ALA A 241 1.09 -10.95 -4.28
CA ALA A 241 0.50 -11.90 -5.22
C ALA A 241 0.54 -11.38 -6.65
N LYS A 242 0.15 -10.12 -6.87
CA LYS A 242 0.21 -9.48 -8.18
C LYS A 242 1.64 -9.38 -8.69
N SER A 243 2.58 -8.99 -7.84
CA SER A 243 4.00 -8.92 -8.18
C SER A 243 4.56 -10.30 -8.59
N PHE A 244 4.23 -11.34 -7.82
CA PHE A 244 4.67 -12.70 -8.11
C PHE A 244 4.11 -13.22 -9.43
N ASN A 245 2.84 -12.94 -9.71
CA ASN A 245 2.23 -13.29 -10.98
C ASN A 245 2.89 -12.56 -12.15
N LEU A 246 3.23 -11.27 -12.01
CA LEU A 246 3.94 -10.53 -13.05
C LEU A 246 5.31 -11.13 -13.38
N TRP A 247 6.03 -11.66 -12.39
CA TRP A 247 7.35 -12.26 -12.61
C TRP A 247 7.33 -13.68 -13.14
N THR A 248 6.31 -14.46 -12.78
CA THR A 248 6.33 -15.92 -12.98
C THR A 248 5.20 -16.44 -13.85
N GLY A 249 4.13 -15.66 -14.04
CA GLY A 249 2.88 -16.11 -14.64
C GLY A 249 2.08 -17.10 -13.79
N LEU A 250 2.56 -17.45 -12.58
CA LEU A 250 1.97 -18.48 -11.72
C LEU A 250 1.10 -17.88 -10.61
N GLU A 251 0.35 -18.76 -9.94
CA GLU A 251 -0.51 -18.43 -8.82
C GLU A 251 0.31 -18.27 -7.52
N PHE A 252 -0.06 -17.25 -6.74
CA PHE A 252 0.48 -17.02 -5.41
C PHE A 252 -0.36 -17.79 -4.38
N PRO A 253 0.23 -18.68 -3.55
CA PRO A 253 -0.55 -19.53 -2.64
C PRO A 253 -1.03 -18.75 -1.40
N ILE A 254 -2.05 -17.91 -1.59
CA ILE A 254 -2.56 -16.93 -0.60
C ILE A 254 -2.83 -17.60 0.75
N GLU A 255 -3.59 -18.70 0.78
CA GLU A 255 -3.96 -19.37 2.04
C GLU A 255 -2.76 -19.90 2.83
N LYS A 256 -1.75 -20.44 2.13
CA LYS A 256 -0.52 -20.91 2.79
C LYS A 256 0.29 -19.75 3.35
N ILE A 257 0.26 -18.61 2.66
CA ILE A 257 0.96 -17.41 3.07
C ILE A 257 0.26 -16.78 4.26
N LYS A 258 -1.07 -16.67 4.25
CA LYS A 258 -1.87 -16.23 5.41
C LYS A 258 -1.53 -17.05 6.65
N SER A 259 -1.64 -18.37 6.55
CA SER A 259 -1.27 -19.29 7.64
C SER A 259 0.17 -19.08 8.11
N LYS A 260 1.13 -18.89 7.19
CA LYS A 260 2.52 -18.63 7.57
C LYS A 260 2.71 -17.28 8.28
N LEU A 261 1.97 -16.25 7.88
CA LEU A 261 2.04 -14.94 8.50
C LEU A 261 1.31 -14.89 9.84
N ASP A 262 0.34 -15.77 10.10
CA ASP A 262 -0.28 -15.96 11.42
C ASP A 262 0.75 -16.43 12.46
N GLU A 263 1.70 -17.27 12.07
CA GLU A 263 2.79 -17.72 12.94
C GLU A 263 3.79 -16.60 13.28
N VAL A 264 4.01 -15.67 12.35
CA VAL A 264 5.07 -14.64 12.45
C VAL A 264 4.54 -13.33 13.03
N LEU A 265 3.27 -13.03 12.79
CA LEU A 265 2.55 -11.87 13.32
C LEU A 265 1.30 -12.38 14.03
N PRO A 266 1.39 -12.84 15.30
CA PRO A 266 0.20 -13.22 16.04
C PRO A 266 -0.73 -12.00 16.23
N THR A 267 -2.03 -12.27 16.25
CA THR A 267 -3.10 -11.29 16.49
C THR A 267 -3.05 -10.72 17.90
#